data_AF-A0A1J6HMQ1-F1
#
_entry.id   AF-A0A1J6HMQ1-F1
#
_cell.length_a   1.000
_cell.length_b   1.000
_cell.length_c   1.000
_cell.angle_alpha   90.00
_cell.angle_beta   90.00
_cell.angle_gamma   90.00
#
_symmetry.space_group_name_H-M   'P 1'
#
loop_
_entity.id
_entity.type
_entity.pdbx_description
1 polymer ?
#
loop_
_entity_poly.entity_id
_entity_poly.type
_entity_poly.pdbx_seq_one_letter_code
_entity_poly.pdbx_strand_id
1 'polypeptide(L)' 'MTKVHDTLTDLRLGRPLWFILSARLLPLGIVSQFLSAGTALFIGAWDWQIHKAIGGALSLPIIVLCAGVLTIPRLPGFK' A
#
# COMPACT_ATOMS: atom_id res chain seq x y z
N MET A 1 -9.23 -39.15 2.79
CA MET A 1 -8.25 -38.24 3.43
C MET A 1 -8.54 -36.83 2.95
N THR A 2 -9.08 -35.97 3.81
CA THR A 2 -9.25 -34.55 3.52
C THR A 2 -7.88 -33.87 3.63
N LYS A 3 -7.36 -33.37 2.51
CA LYS A 3 -6.11 -32.61 2.47
C LYS A 3 -6.39 -31.25 3.10
N VAL A 4 -6.15 -31.10 4.41
CA VAL A 4 -6.20 -29.80 5.08
C VAL A 4 -5.13 -28.93 4.44
N HIS A 5 -5.57 -27.92 3.67
CA HIS A 5 -4.68 -26.92 3.12
C HIS A 5 -4.23 -26.06 4.30
N ASP A 6 -3.06 -26.39 4.88
CA ASP A 6 -2.49 -25.63 5.97
C ASP A 6 -1.96 -24.30 5.40
N THR A 7 -2.74 -23.25 5.55
CA THR A 7 -2.40 -21.87 5.16
C THR A 7 -1.34 -21.25 6.08
N LEU A 8 -0.95 -21.94 7.15
CA LEU A 8 -0.08 -21.41 8.20
C LEU A 8 1.35 -22.00 8.18
N THR A 9 1.63 -22.99 7.32
CA THR A 9 2.94 -23.65 7.24
C THR A 9 4.06 -22.69 6.81
N ASP A 10 3.71 -21.65 6.05
CA ASP A 10 4.67 -20.69 5.47
C ASP A 10 4.81 -19.38 6.28
N LEU A 11 4.25 -19.30 7.49
CA LEU A 11 4.41 -18.13 8.38
C LEU A 11 5.88 -17.76 8.64
N ARG A 12 6.79 -18.75 8.56
CA ARG A 12 8.24 -18.56 8.74
C ARG A 12 8.91 -17.80 7.60
N LEU A 13 8.32 -17.80 6.39
CA LEU A 13 8.87 -17.10 5.23
C LEU A 13 8.68 -15.57 5.31
N GLY A 14 7.86 -15.09 6.27
CA GLY A 14 7.60 -13.66 6.45
C GLY A 14 6.90 -13.04 5.24
N ARG A 15 6.68 -11.71 5.28
CA ARG A 15 6.24 -10.94 4.11
C ARG A 15 7.44 -10.17 3.58
N PRO A 16 7.62 -10.05 2.25
CA PRO A 16 8.71 -9.27 1.70
C PRO A 16 8.66 -7.82 2.23
N LEU A 17 9.82 -7.27 2.58
CA LEU A 17 9.92 -5.94 3.18
C LEU A 17 9.24 -4.87 2.30
N TRP A 18 9.44 -4.94 0.98
CA TRP A 18 8.83 -4.02 0.02
C TRP A 18 7.29 -4.06 0.04
N PHE A 19 6.69 -5.23 0.31
CA PHE A 19 5.23 -5.39 0.39
C PHE A 19 4.70 -4.71 1.67
N ILE A 20 5.40 -4.94 2.80
CA ILE A 20 5.06 -4.30 4.08
C ILE A 20 5.22 -2.78 3.98
N LEU A 21 6.32 -2.30 3.40
CA LEU A 21 6.57 -0.87 3.25
C LEU A 21 5.51 -0.24 2.35
N SER A 22 5.16 -0.87 1.23
CA SER A 22 4.09 -0.38 0.35
C SER A 22 2.74 -0.32 1.06
N ALA A 23 2.41 -1.34 1.85
CA ALA A 23 1.18 -1.37 2.64
C ALA A 23 1.12 -0.26 3.70
N ARG A 24 2.27 0.11 4.29
CA ARG A 24 2.38 1.20 5.27
C ARG A 24 2.42 2.59 4.63
N LEU A 25 3.00 2.72 3.44
CA LEU A 25 3.05 3.97 2.69
C LEU A 25 1.67 4.39 2.17
N LEU A 26 0.79 3.44 1.88
CA LEU A 26 -0.56 3.71 1.38
C LEU A 26 -1.38 4.63 2.30
N PRO A 27 -1.62 4.31 3.59
CA PRO A 27 -2.38 5.19 4.47
C PRO A 27 -1.71 6.55 4.68
N LEU A 28 -0.38 6.59 4.75
CA LEU A 28 0.36 7.86 4.86
C LEU A 28 0.14 8.74 3.64
N GLY A 29 0.27 8.18 2.43
CA GLY A 29 0.04 8.94 1.21
C GLY A 29 -1.42 9.37 1.05
N ILE A 30 -2.40 8.56 1.47
CA ILE A 30 -3.82 8.94 1.48
C ILE A 30 -4.04 10.15 2.40
N VAL A 31 -3.47 10.14 3.62
CA VAL A 31 -3.51 11.32 4.50
C VAL A 31 -2.89 12.53 3.83
N SER A 32 -1.73 12.38 3.18
CA SER A 32 -1.11 13.46 2.41
C SER A 32 -1.97 13.97 1.26
N GLN A 33 -2.77 13.13 0.60
CA GLN A 33 -3.72 13.55 -0.43
C GLN A 33 -4.83 14.43 0.15
N PHE A 34 -5.43 14.04 1.28
CA PHE A 34 -6.45 14.85 1.94
C PHE A 34 -5.89 16.20 2.41
N LEU A 35 -4.71 16.19 3.04
CA LEU A 35 -4.08 17.42 3.51
C LEU A 35 -3.71 18.34 2.33
N SER A 36 -3.05 17.82 1.30
CA SER A 36 -2.63 18.64 0.14
C SER A 36 -3.81 19.16 -0.68
N ALA A 37 -4.90 18.40 -0.80
CA ALA A 37 -6.13 18.89 -1.44
C ALA A 37 -6.78 19.99 -0.60
N GLY A 38 -6.86 19.79 0.73
CA GLY A 38 -7.41 20.79 1.64
C GLY A 38 -6.61 22.09 1.63
N THR A 39 -5.27 22.02 1.68
CA THR A 39 -4.43 23.22 1.61
C THR A 39 -4.56 23.94 0.26
N ALA A 40 -4.62 23.21 -0.85
CA ALA A 40 -4.85 23.80 -2.17
C ALA A 40 -6.22 24.50 -2.28
N LEU A 41 -7.27 23.89 -1.70
CA LEU A 41 -8.63 24.44 -1.74
C LEU A 41 -8.83 25.64 -0.81
N PHE A 42 -8.30 25.61 0.41
CA PHE A 42 -8.67 26.56 1.47
C PHE A 42 -7.60 27.59 1.77
N ILE A 43 -6.32 27.29 1.56
CA ILE A 43 -5.23 28.21 1.87
C ILE A 43 -4.79 28.95 0.60
N GLY A 44 -5.01 28.38 -0.58
CA GLY A 44 -4.60 28.97 -1.86
C GLY A 44 -3.07 29.10 -2.04
N ALA A 45 -2.29 28.76 -1.01
CA ALA A 45 -0.84 28.85 -0.97
C ALA A 45 -0.13 27.58 -1.48
N TRP A 46 -0.86 26.49 -1.68
CA TRP A 46 -0.28 25.20 -2.03
C TRP A 46 -0.64 24.79 -3.46
N ASP A 47 0.39 24.50 -4.24
CA ASP A 47 0.24 24.16 -5.64
C ASP A 47 -0.43 22.77 -5.80
N TRP A 48 -1.49 22.72 -6.61
CA TRP A 48 -2.09 21.47 -7.10
C TRP A 48 -1.05 20.50 -7.68
N GLN A 49 0.11 21.00 -8.14
CA GLN A 49 1.23 20.15 -8.55
C GLN A 49 1.72 19.22 -7.44
N ILE A 50 1.76 19.65 -6.18
CA ILE A 50 2.21 18.79 -5.08
C ILE A 50 1.19 17.69 -4.81
N HIS A 51 -0.09 18.03 -4.80
CA HIS A 51 -1.16 17.04 -4.70
C HIS A 51 -1.07 16.00 -5.83
N LYS A 52 -0.91 16.46 -7.08
CA LYS A 52 -0.73 15.60 -8.26
C LYS A 52 0.53 14.73 -8.16
N ALA A 53 1.65 15.29 -7.71
CA ALA A 53 2.91 14.56 -7.57
C ALA A 53 2.81 13.44 -6.52
N ILE A 54 2.22 13.73 -5.37
CA ILE A 54 1.97 12.73 -4.31
C ILE A 54 1.01 11.65 -4.84
N GLY A 55 -0.04 12.05 -5.58
CA GLY A 55 -0.99 11.11 -6.17
C GLY A 55 -0.34 10.19 -7.21
N GLY A 56 0.54 10.74 -8.04
CA GLY A 56 1.37 9.97 -8.98
C GLY A 56 2.32 9.01 -8.25
N ALA A 57 3.01 9.48 -7.22
CA ALA A 57 3.92 8.64 -6.42
C ALA A 57 3.18 7.48 -5.72
N LEU A 58 1.94 7.70 -5.28
CA LEU A 58 1.07 6.67 -4.68
C LEU A 58 0.71 5.53 -5.62
N SER A 59 0.77 5.73 -6.93
CA SER A 59 0.55 4.64 -7.89
C SER A 59 1.57 3.50 -7.71
N LEU A 60 2.81 3.82 -7.32
CA LEU A 60 3.88 2.84 -7.15
C LEU A 60 3.58 1.82 -6.03
N PRO A 61 3.32 2.21 -4.76
CA PRO A 61 2.97 1.25 -3.72
C PRO A 61 1.68 0.49 -4.05
N ILE A 62 0.71 1.09 -4.77
CA ILE A 62 -0.49 0.37 -5.24
C ILE A 62 -0.10 -0.76 -6.19
N ILE A 63 0.66 -0.44 -7.24
CA ILE A 63 1.12 -1.43 -8.24
C ILE A 63 1.93 -2.53 -7.56
N VAL A 64 2.83 -2.16 -6.66
CA VAL A 64 3.67 -3.12 -5.91
C VAL A 64 2.81 -4.05 -5.05
N LEU A 65 1.78 -3.53 -4.37
CA LEU A 65 0.85 -4.36 -3.60
C LEU A 65 0.04 -5.28 -4.51
N CYS A 66 -0.49 -4.77 -5.63
CA CYS A 66 -1.21 -5.58 -6.61
C CYS A 66 -0.34 -6.72 -7.16
N ALA A 67 0.89 -6.39 -7.59
CA ALA A 67 1.86 -7.37 -8.07
C ALA A 67 2.21 -8.39 -6.98
N GLY A 68 2.39 -7.96 -5.73
CA GLY A 68 2.70 -8.84 -4.61
C GLY A 68 1.56 -9.80 -4.27
N VAL A 69 0.31 -9.36 -4.34
CA VAL A 69 -0.86 -10.25 -4.16
C VAL A 69 -0.91 -11.32 -5.25
N LEU A 70 -0.56 -10.98 -6.49
CA LEU A 70 -0.59 -11.93 -7.62
C LEU A 70 0.60 -12.90 -7.64
N THR A 71 1.76 -12.47 -7.14
CA THR A 71 3.02 -13.24 -7.23
C THR A 71 3.36 -14.02 -5.96
N ILE A 72 2.82 -13.65 -4.80
CA ILE A 72 3.09 -14.32 -3.52
C ILE A 72 1.96 -15.33 -3.26
N PRO A 73 2.21 -16.65 -3.38
CA PRO A 73 1.15 -17.67 -3.35
C PRO A 73 0.40 -17.76 -2.02
N ARG A 74 0.99 -17.24 -0.93
CA ARG A 74 0.43 -17.28 0.42
C ARG A 74 0.83 -16.01 1.16
N LEU A 75 0.01 -14.97 1.07
CA LEU A 75 0.06 -13.90 2.07
C LEU A 75 -0.45 -14.52 3.38
N PRO A 76 0.39 -14.74 4.40
CA PRO A 76 -0.05 -15.38 5.63
C PRO A 76 -1.23 -14.62 6.21
N GLY A 77 -2.25 -15.37 6.65
CA GLY A 77 -3.54 -14.88 7.11
C GLY A 77 -3.43 -13.67 8.03
N PHE A 78 -4.36 -12.73 7.86
CA PHE A 78 -4.54 -11.59 8.73
C PHE A 78 -4.51 -12.07 10.19
N LYS A 79 -3.55 -11.55 10.96
CA LYS A 79 -3.63 -11.55 12.42
C LYS A 79 -4.44 -10.33 12.83
#